data_AF-A0A6P0LPM9-F1
#
_entry.id   AF-A0A6P0LPM9-F1
#
_cell.length_a   1.000
_cell.length_b   1.000
_cell.length_c   1.000
_cell.angle_alpha   90.00
_cell.angle_beta   90.00
_cell.angle_gamma   90.00
#
_symmetry.space_group_name_H-M   'P 1'
#
loop_
_entity.id
_entity.type
_entity.pdbx_description
1 polymer ?
#
loop_
_entity_poly.entity_id
_entity_poly.type
_entity_poly.pdbx_seq_one_letter_code
_entity_poly.pdbx_strand_id
1 'polypeptide(L)' 'MFRLTGLLDAFSESIFRNVIGNCIDEGPADIILDLSKIDFVDSSGLGALVQLVKKAQNSEGSLQVVTNPSSF' A
#
# COMPACT_ATOMS: atom_id res chain seq x y z
N MET A 1 5.81 6.08 -7.31
CA MET A 1 5.57 4.63 -7.42
C MET A 1 6.40 3.94 -6.35
N PHE A 2 5.78 3.10 -5.52
CA PHE A 2 6.45 2.32 -4.48
C PHE A 2 6.38 0.85 -4.82
N ARG A 3 7.51 0.15 -4.72
CA ARG A 3 7.59 -1.30 -4.91
C ARG A 3 7.77 -1.97 -3.56
N LEU A 4 6.89 -2.92 -3.25
CA LEU A 4 6.95 -3.72 -2.04
C LEU A 4 7.55 -5.08 -2.36
N THR A 5 8.38 -5.57 -1.44
CA THR A 5 9.05 -6.86 -1.52
C THR A 5 9.03 -7.53 -0.15
N GLY A 6 8.98 -8.85 -0.11
CA GLY A 6 8.93 -9.60 1.14
C GLY A 6 7.50 -9.80 1.64
N LEU A 7 7.31 -9.73 2.96
CA LEU A 7 6.04 -9.98 3.63
C LEU A 7 5.36 -8.66 4.01
N LEU A 8 4.05 -8.55 3.76
CA LEU A 8 3.21 -7.49 4.31
C LEU A 8 2.32 -8.07 5.41
N ASP A 9 2.79 -7.91 6.64
CA ASP A 9 2.26 -8.47 7.88
C ASP A 9 2.11 -7.40 8.97
N ALA A 10 1.66 -7.80 10.17
CA ALA A 10 1.41 -6.86 11.27
C ALA A 10 2.66 -6.08 11.73
N PHE A 11 3.87 -6.59 11.46
CA PHE A 11 5.12 -5.91 11.81
C PHE A 11 5.45 -4.81 10.79
N SER A 12 5.31 -5.12 9.51
CA SER A 12 5.59 -4.20 8.40
C SER A 12 4.45 -3.22 8.12
N GLU A 13 3.22 -3.53 8.53
CA GLU A 13 2.01 -2.72 8.36
C GLU A 13 2.20 -1.27 8.81
N SER A 14 2.73 -1.08 10.02
CA SER A 14 2.86 0.25 10.64
C SER A 14 3.83 1.14 9.86
N ILE A 15 4.94 0.56 9.41
CA ILE A 15 5.95 1.27 8.61
C ILE A 15 5.37 1.62 7.24
N PHE A 16 4.72 0.66 6.60
CA PHE A 16 4.06 0.84 5.30
C PHE A 16 3.03 1.96 5.34
N ARG A 17 2.15 1.97 6.36
CA ARG A 17 1.14 3.02 6.54
C ARG A 17 1.74 4.39 6.75
N ASN A 18 2.80 4.51 7.55
CA ASN A 18 3.46 5.80 7.77
C ASN A 18 4.11 6.32 6.49
N VAL A 19 4.88 5.49 5.77
CA VAL A 19 5.60 5.94 4.57
C VAL A 19 4.63 6.41 3.49
N ILE A 20 3.62 5.59 3.15
CA ILE A 20 2.64 5.96 2.12
C ILE A 20 1.74 7.08 2.62
N GLY A 21 1.32 7.02 3.89
CA GLY A 21 0.47 8.03 4.51
C GLY A 21 1.10 9.42 4.50
N ASN A 22 2.39 9.53 4.80
CA ASN A 22 3.13 10.79 4.73
C ASN A 22 3.24 11.28 3.28
N CYS A 23 3.47 10.38 2.32
CA CYS A 23 3.52 10.75 0.90
C CYS A 23 2.17 11.30 0.39
N ILE A 24 1.05 10.77 0.89
CA ILE A 24 -0.29 11.31 0.59
C ILE A 24 -0.46 12.72 1.18
N ASP A 25 0.02 12.94 2.41
CA ASP A 25 -0.10 14.23 3.10
C ASP A 25 0.80 15.30 2.47
N GLU A 26 2.01 14.95 2.07
CA GLU A 26 2.98 15.85 1.42
C GLU A 26 2.63 16.10 -0.06
N GLY A 27 1.92 15.18 -0.68
CA GLY A 27 1.47 15.26 -2.08
C GLY A 27 2.58 15.00 -3.11
N PRO A 28 2.22 14.66 -4.37
CA PRO A 28 0.88 14.38 -4.87
C PRO A 28 0.30 13.06 -4.35
N ALA A 29 -1.01 13.02 -4.11
CA ALA A 29 -1.74 11.89 -3.55
C ALA A 29 -2.01 10.75 -4.58
N ASP A 30 -1.40 10.82 -5.77
CA ASP A 30 -1.43 9.78 -6.80
C ASP A 30 -0.29 8.78 -6.60
N ILE A 31 -0.62 7.65 -5.99
CA ILE A 31 0.34 6.66 -5.57
C ILE A 31 0.07 5.33 -6.26
N ILE A 32 1.10 4.80 -6.92
CA ILE A 32 1.12 3.44 -7.48
C ILE A 32 1.90 2.54 -6.52
N LEU A 33 1.25 1.49 -6.03
CA LEU A 33 1.82 0.42 -5.23
C LEU A 33 2.01 -0.83 -6.10
N ASP A 34 3.25 -1.28 -6.22
CA ASP A 34 3.62 -2.51 -6.92
C ASP A 34 3.89 -3.62 -5.90
N LEU A 35 2.94 -4.55 -5.81
CA LEU A 35 2.96 -5.75 -4.96
C LEU A 35 3.30 -7.01 -5.77
N SER A 36 3.75 -6.87 -7.02
CA SER A 36 4.12 -8.03 -7.87
C SER A 36 5.28 -8.87 -7.33
N LYS A 37 6.00 -8.36 -6.33
CA LYS A 37 7.17 -8.99 -5.68
C LYS A 37 6.95 -9.25 -4.18
N ILE A 38 5.72 -9.14 -3.71
CA ILE A 38 5.36 -9.54 -2.36
C ILE A 38 5.24 -11.08 -2.33
N ASP A 39 5.79 -11.69 -1.28
CA ASP A 39 5.74 -13.12 -1.06
C ASP A 39 4.43 -13.52 -0.36
N PHE A 40 3.94 -12.68 0.55
CA PHE A 40 2.71 -12.92 1.30
C PHE A 40 2.11 -11.64 1.86
N VAL A 41 0.77 -11.58 1.93
CA VAL A 41 0.01 -10.52 2.61
C VAL A 41 -0.97 -11.17 3.57
N ASP A 42 -0.94 -10.78 4.85
CA ASP A 42 -1.94 -11.22 5.83
C ASP A 42 -3.15 -10.26 5.90
N SER A 43 -4.06 -10.50 6.85
CA SER A 43 -5.24 -9.65 7.05
C SER A 43 -4.89 -8.23 7.48
N SER A 44 -3.78 -8.04 8.20
CA SER A 44 -3.33 -6.71 8.65
C SER A 44 -2.77 -5.89 7.48
N GLY A 45 -1.97 -6.52 6.61
CA GLY A 45 -1.47 -5.91 5.38
C GLY A 45 -2.60 -5.47 4.44
N LEU A 46 -3.62 -6.31 4.27
CA LEU A 46 -4.81 -5.93 3.50
C LEU A 46 -5.59 -4.78 4.15
N GLY A 47 -5.73 -4.79 5.48
CA GLY A 47 -6.35 -3.71 6.24
C GLY A 47 -5.64 -2.36 6.04
N ALA A 48 -4.32 -2.36 6.06
CA ALA A 48 -3.50 -1.18 5.79
C ALA A 48 -3.67 -0.64 4.37
N LEU A 49 -3.69 -1.53 3.36
CA LEU A 49 -3.94 -1.13 1.97
C LEU A 49 -5.29 -0.41 1.86
N VAL A 50 -6.36 -0.99 2.41
CA VAL A 50 -7.70 -0.39 2.38
C VAL A 50 -7.73 0.98 3.07
N GLN A 51 -7.04 1.13 4.21
CA GLN A 51 -6.95 2.42 4.90
C GLN A 51 -6.23 3.48 4.06
N LEU A 52 -5.13 3.10 3.39
CA LEU A 52 -4.38 4.00 2.53
C LEU A 52 -5.17 4.40 1.27
N VAL A 53 -5.92 3.46 0.67
CA VAL A 53 -6.82 3.78 -0.46
C VAL A 53 -7.81 4.86 -0.04
N LYS A 54 -8.46 4.67 1.11
CA LYS A 54 -9.41 5.65 1.64
C LYS A 54 -8.73 6.99 1.93
N LYS A 55 -7.51 6.98 2.47
CA LYS A 55 -6.76 8.21 2.74
C LYS A 55 -6.46 8.98 1.44
N ALA A 56 -5.93 8.31 0.42
CA ALA A 56 -5.65 8.92 -0.88
C ALA A 56 -6.91 9.51 -1.53
N GLN A 57 -8.02 8.78 -1.49
CA GLN A 57 -9.31 9.25 -2.01
C GLN A 57 -9.83 10.50 -1.28
N ASN A 58 -9.65 10.60 0.04
CA ASN A 58 -10.03 11.80 0.79
C ASN A 58 -9.16 13.01 0.45
N SER A 59 -7.92 12.79 0.00
CA SER A 59 -7.01 13.84 -0.47
C SER A 59 -7.15 14.14 -1.96
N GLU A 60 -8.28 13.78 -2.59
CA GLU A 60 -8.54 13.92 -4.04
C GLU A 60 -7.50 13.24 -4.95
N GLY A 61 -6.73 12.29 -4.41
CA GLY A 61 -5.76 11.49 -5.15
C GLY A 61 -6.25 10.08 -5.43
N SER A 62 -5.36 9.28 -6.02
CA SER A 62 -5.63 7.88 -6.35
C SER A 62 -4.57 6.94 -5.76
N LEU A 63 -5.00 5.79 -5.23
CA LEU A 63 -4.09 4.69 -4.90
C LEU A 63 -4.34 3.53 -5.87
N GLN A 64 -3.38 3.25 -6.73
CA GLN A 64 -3.42 2.12 -7.66
C GLN A 64 -2.57 0.97 -7.12
N VAL A 65 -3.13 -0.23 -7.12
CA VAL A 65 -2.45 -1.44 -6.64
C VAL A 65 -2.21 -2.36 -7.83
N VAL A 66 -0.95 -2.66 -8.09
CA VAL A 66 -0.51 -3.65 -9.08
C VAL A 66 -0.15 -4.91 -8.32
N THR A 67 -0.85 -6.01 -8.60
CA THR A 67 -0.58 -7.34 -8.03
C THR A 67 -0.38 -8.34 -9.15
N ASN A 68 0.37 -9.41 -8.88
CA ASN A 68 0.50 -10.53 -9.79
C ASN A 68 -0.44 -11.66 -9.34
N PRO A 69 -1.47 -12.03 -10.13
CA PRO A 69 -2.47 -13.02 -9.74
C PRO A 69 -1.94 -14.47 -9.66
N SER A 70 -0.67 -14.72 -9.97
CA SER A 70 -0.10 -16.07 -10.12
C SER A 70 0.38 -16.73 -8.82
N SER A 71 0.06 -16.17 -7.65
CA SER A 71 0.53 -16.70 -6.36
C SER A 71 -0.58 -16.56 -5.31
N PHE A 72 -1.67 -17.31 -5.51
CA PHE A 72 -2.60 -17.69 -4.45
C PHE A 72 -2.52 -19.21 -4.28
#